data_AF-A0A7S3UPD0-F1
#
_entry.id   AF-A0A7S3UPD0-F1
#
_cell.length_a   1.000
_cell.length_b   1.000
_cell.length_c   1.000
_cell.angle_alpha   90.00
_cell.angle_beta   90.00
_cell.angle_gamma   90.00
#
_symmetry.space_group_name_H-M   'P 1'
#
loop_
_entity.id
_entity.type
_entity.pdbx_description
1 polymer ?
#
loop_
_entity_poly.entity_id
_entity_poly.type
_entity_poly.pdbx_seq_one_letter_code
_entity_poly.pdbx_strand_id
1 'polypeptide(L)'
;MSFWGAVIKPGQRVTVSDSQGDLLHLSQACLSNPKGEGKTYLRVEHDKKELTLACLVKDTQEHCHLDLFFSVADVTVFHVEGKNDVHLTGYFEPTVREDSEDEAEPRAAQASKKQAEVQDTPAKAVKGGGDNPQRSASDAPPAKKAKVAAAVEEGPQRPADEAAYVAVLKKLLATKKKLTLAEINTVIVKPAGVPKLKNLVKKYKGLSIEDGVVTLAA
;
A
#
# COMPACT_ATOMS: atom_id res chain seq x y z
N MET A 1 -7.15 -16.20 13.86
CA MET A 1 -6.19 -15.21 13.36
C MET A 1 -5.12 -15.96 12.58
N SER A 2 -4.76 -15.46 11.40
CA SER A 2 -3.77 -16.11 10.50
C SER A 2 -2.60 -15.17 10.27
N PHE A 3 -1.37 -15.63 10.52
CA PHE A 3 -0.17 -14.81 10.33
C PHE A 3 -0.06 -14.32 8.87
N TRP A 4 0.34 -13.05 8.73
CA TRP A 4 0.66 -12.44 7.45
C TRP A 4 2.01 -11.73 7.54
N GLY A 5 2.77 -11.81 6.45
CA GLY A 5 4.00 -11.05 6.32
C GLY A 5 4.39 -10.86 4.86
N ALA A 6 5.10 -9.76 4.61
CA ALA A 6 5.59 -9.41 3.28
C ALA A 6 6.98 -8.78 3.35
N VAL A 7 7.80 -9.05 2.33
CA VAL A 7 9.08 -8.37 2.13
C VAL A 7 8.93 -7.46 0.93
N ILE A 8 9.17 -6.16 1.13
CA ILE A 8 9.06 -5.13 0.11
C ILE A 8 10.45 -4.60 -0.19
N LYS A 9 10.97 -4.94 -1.37
CA LYS A 9 12.22 -4.38 -1.90
C LYS A 9 12.00 -3.01 -2.53
N PRO A 10 13.04 -2.16 -2.64
CA PRO A 10 12.96 -0.92 -3.44
C PRO A 10 12.40 -1.17 -4.85
N GLY A 11 11.38 -0.40 -5.22
CA GLY A 11 10.69 -0.53 -6.51
C GLY A 11 9.64 -1.67 -6.56
N GLN A 12 9.54 -2.51 -5.52
CA GLN A 12 8.51 -3.54 -5.43
C GLN A 12 7.21 -2.96 -4.84
N ARG A 13 6.09 -3.44 -5.38
CA ARG A 13 4.75 -3.22 -4.85
C ARG A 13 4.15 -4.55 -4.37
N VAL A 14 3.50 -4.54 -3.22
CA VAL A 14 2.82 -5.71 -2.65
C VAL A 14 1.34 -5.39 -2.47
N THR A 15 0.49 -6.09 -3.22
CA THR A 15 -0.97 -5.99 -3.09
C THR A 15 -1.46 -6.98 -2.05
N VAL A 16 -2.32 -6.55 -1.15
CA VAL A 16 -3.01 -7.44 -0.20
C VAL A 16 -4.07 -8.24 -0.96
N SER A 17 -4.05 -9.56 -0.84
CA SER A 17 -5.03 -10.47 -1.48
C SER A 17 -6.01 -11.06 -0.48
N ASP A 18 -7.19 -11.43 -0.98
CA ASP A 18 -8.32 -12.05 -0.25
C ASP A 18 -8.11 -13.52 0.10
N SER A 19 -7.05 -14.14 -0.41
CA SER A 19 -6.77 -15.57 -0.21
C SER A 19 -6.49 -15.97 1.25
N GLN A 20 -6.28 -15.01 2.16
CA GLN A 20 -5.87 -15.27 3.54
C GLN A 20 -6.81 -14.70 4.62
N GLY A 21 -7.83 -13.92 4.23
CA GLY A 21 -8.82 -13.32 5.13
C GLY A 21 -9.36 -11.99 4.60
N ASP A 22 -10.33 -11.40 5.31
CA ASP A 22 -11.07 -10.20 4.83
C ASP A 22 -10.55 -8.89 5.44
N LEU A 23 -9.88 -8.96 6.59
CA LEU A 23 -9.38 -7.80 7.32
C LEU A 23 -7.93 -8.05 7.78
N LEU A 24 -6.99 -7.32 7.21
CA LEU A 24 -5.58 -7.36 7.59
C LEU A 24 -5.33 -6.36 8.72
N HIS A 25 -4.87 -6.84 9.86
CA HIS A 25 -4.20 -6.01 10.86
C HIS A 25 -2.70 -5.96 10.57
N LEU A 26 -2.20 -4.78 10.20
CA LEU A 26 -0.77 -4.52 10.00
C LEU A 26 -0.16 -4.00 11.31
N SER A 27 0.69 -4.80 11.94
CA SER A 27 1.20 -4.51 13.29
C SER A 27 2.64 -3.98 13.33
N GLN A 28 3.42 -4.21 12.27
CA GLN A 28 4.85 -3.96 12.31
C GLN A 28 5.43 -3.68 10.90
N ALA A 29 6.33 -2.70 10.82
CA ALA A 29 7.26 -2.51 9.69
C ALA A 29 8.72 -2.37 10.16
N CYS A 30 9.65 -3.15 9.59
CA CYS A 30 11.06 -3.18 10.01
C CYS A 30 12.04 -3.21 8.84
N LEU A 31 13.16 -2.52 8.97
CA LEU A 31 14.35 -2.68 8.12
C LEU A 31 15.03 -4.00 8.50
N SER A 32 15.12 -4.93 7.55
CA SER A 32 15.64 -6.27 7.83
C SER A 32 17.17 -6.33 7.90
N ASN A 33 17.85 -5.84 6.86
CA ASN A 33 19.31 -5.76 6.80
C ASN A 33 19.73 -4.49 6.04
N PRO A 34 19.49 -3.30 6.62
CA PRO A 34 19.68 -2.04 5.92
C PRO A 34 21.16 -1.80 5.62
N LYS A 35 21.50 -1.78 4.32
CA LYS A 35 22.83 -1.42 3.81
C LYS A 35 22.87 -0.02 3.23
N GLY A 36 21.71 0.48 2.78
CA GLY A 36 21.55 1.80 2.19
C GLY A 36 21.42 2.86 3.27
N GLU A 37 22.20 3.93 3.14
CA GLU A 37 22.06 5.12 3.97
C GLU A 37 20.85 5.97 3.55
N GLY A 38 20.29 6.70 4.50
CA GLY A 38 19.18 7.63 4.30
C GLY A 38 17.81 7.09 4.73
N LYS A 39 16.76 7.87 4.44
CA LYS A 39 15.38 7.56 4.82
C LYS A 39 14.77 6.52 3.89
N THR A 40 14.00 5.60 4.47
CA THR A 40 13.16 4.64 3.76
C THR A 40 11.72 4.88 4.19
N TYR A 41 10.87 5.30 3.25
CA TYR A 41 9.47 5.57 3.52
C TYR A 41 8.62 4.36 3.15
N LEU A 42 7.89 3.81 4.12
CA LEU A 42 6.82 2.87 3.84
C LEU A 42 5.58 3.65 3.42
N ARG A 43 5.05 3.32 2.25
CA ARG A 43 3.85 3.93 1.67
C ARG A 43 2.76 2.89 1.47
N VAL A 44 1.52 3.38 1.51
CA VAL A 44 0.33 2.60 1.15
C VAL A 44 -0.49 3.37 0.14
N GLU A 45 -0.94 2.66 -0.90
CA GLU A 45 -2.02 3.09 -1.77
C GLU A 45 -3.29 2.36 -1.29
N HIS A 46 -4.28 3.09 -0.78
CA HIS A 46 -5.54 2.55 -0.31
C HIS A 46 -6.68 3.48 -0.75
N ASP A 47 -7.72 2.91 -1.38
CA ASP A 47 -8.82 3.66 -1.99
C ASP A 47 -8.36 4.86 -2.85
N LYS A 48 -7.41 4.60 -3.76
CA LYS A 48 -6.81 5.60 -4.69
C LYS A 48 -6.09 6.78 -4.02
N LYS A 49 -5.86 6.72 -2.71
CA LYS A 49 -5.05 7.68 -1.96
C LYS A 49 -3.72 7.05 -1.61
N GLU A 50 -2.65 7.79 -1.79
CA GLU A 50 -1.34 7.40 -1.32
C GLU A 50 -1.00 8.12 -0.01
N LEU A 51 -0.55 7.37 0.98
CA LEU A 51 -0.18 7.86 2.30
C LEU A 51 1.17 7.25 2.72
N THR A 52 1.95 8.02 3.47
CA THR A 52 3.16 7.51 4.13
C THR A 52 2.79 6.97 5.51
N LEU A 53 3.12 5.70 5.77
CA LEU A 53 2.86 5.04 7.04
C LEU A 53 4.01 5.18 8.03
N ALA A 54 5.25 5.10 7.53
CA ALA A 54 6.44 5.19 8.38
C ALA A 54 7.63 5.78 7.61
N CYS A 55 8.53 6.42 8.35
CA CYS A 55 9.85 6.82 7.89
C CYS A 55 10.89 6.08 8.73
N LEU A 56 11.56 5.09 8.12
CA LEU A 56 12.56 4.26 8.75
C LEU A 56 13.97 4.71 8.35
N VAL A 57 14.90 4.66 9.30
CA VAL A 57 16.28 5.10 9.11
C VAL A 57 17.20 4.13 9.83
N LYS A 58 18.19 3.61 9.09
CA LYS A 58 19.25 2.75 9.62
C LYS A 58 19.92 3.41 10.83
N ASP A 59 20.25 2.61 11.84
CA ASP A 59 20.93 3.05 13.08
C ASP A 59 20.19 4.15 13.87
N THR A 60 18.91 4.42 13.57
CA THR A 60 18.10 5.45 14.27
C THR A 60 16.68 4.96 14.57
N GLN A 61 15.89 4.64 13.54
CA GLN A 61 14.52 4.16 13.66
C GLN A 61 14.33 3.05 12.64
N GLU A 62 14.75 1.84 12.99
CA GLU A 62 14.76 0.71 12.06
C GLU A 62 13.43 -0.03 12.04
N HIS A 63 12.54 0.23 12.99
CA HIS A 63 11.24 -0.40 13.06
C HIS A 63 10.16 0.59 13.48
N CYS A 64 8.91 0.29 13.16
CA CYS A 64 7.74 1.07 13.54
C CYS A 64 6.60 0.11 13.92
N HIS A 65 6.01 0.31 15.09
CA HIS A 65 4.78 -0.36 15.45
C HIS A 65 3.61 0.36 14.77
N LEU A 66 2.67 -0.41 14.23
CA LEU A 66 1.50 0.07 13.55
C LEU A 66 0.28 -0.61 14.18
N ASP A 67 -0.85 0.10 14.18
CA ASP A 67 -2.15 -0.42 14.61
C ASP A 67 -3.16 0.01 13.53
N LEU A 68 -3.06 -0.64 12.38
CA LEU A 68 -3.79 -0.27 11.17
C LEU A 68 -4.52 -1.47 10.60
N PHE A 69 -5.79 -1.26 10.26
CA PHE A 69 -6.67 -2.28 9.71
C PHE A 69 -7.01 -1.94 8.26
N PHE A 70 -6.82 -2.92 7.37
CA PHE A 70 -7.09 -2.79 5.95
C PHE A 70 -8.11 -3.84 5.53
N SER A 71 -9.28 -3.38 5.09
CA SER A 71 -10.27 -4.23 4.43
C SER A 71 -9.73 -4.70 3.10
N VAL A 72 -9.83 -6.00 2.80
CA VAL A 72 -9.41 -6.55 1.50
C VAL A 72 -10.41 -6.24 0.39
N ALA A 73 -11.64 -5.81 0.73
CA ALA A 73 -12.58 -5.27 -0.25
C ALA A 73 -12.00 -4.04 -0.96
N ASP A 74 -11.12 -3.29 -0.28
CA ASP A 74 -10.41 -2.15 -0.82
C ASP A 74 -9.04 -2.59 -1.34
N VAL A 75 -8.70 -2.16 -2.56
CA VAL A 75 -7.39 -2.45 -3.13
C VAL A 75 -6.32 -1.72 -2.32
N THR A 76 -5.55 -2.49 -1.56
CA THR A 76 -4.46 -2.00 -0.71
C THR A 76 -3.12 -2.46 -1.28
N VAL A 77 -2.22 -1.51 -1.56
CA VAL A 77 -0.89 -1.78 -2.10
C VAL A 77 0.17 -1.10 -1.24
N PHE A 78 1.09 -1.90 -0.69
CA PHE A 78 2.24 -1.39 0.04
C PHE A 78 3.45 -1.27 -0.88
N HIS A 79 4.24 -0.22 -0.69
CA HIS A 79 5.51 -0.04 -1.40
C HIS A 79 6.48 0.78 -0.57
N VAL A 80 7.75 0.81 -0.98
CA VAL A 80 8.79 1.55 -0.28
C VAL A 80 9.49 2.54 -1.20
N GLU A 81 9.77 3.73 -0.66
CA GLU A 81 10.62 4.74 -1.30
C GLU A 81 11.92 4.84 -0.49
N GLY A 82 13.02 4.39 -1.06
CA GLY A 82 14.30 4.32 -0.37
C GLY A 82 15.21 3.25 -0.96
N LYS A 83 16.29 2.93 -0.24
CA LYS A 83 17.31 1.96 -0.68
C LYS A 83 17.25 0.63 0.07
N ASN A 84 16.42 0.53 1.10
CA ASN A 84 16.38 -0.64 1.98
C ASN A 84 15.08 -1.42 1.81
N ASP A 85 15.19 -2.73 2.04
CA ASP A 85 14.05 -3.63 2.10
C ASP A 85 13.31 -3.43 3.42
N VAL A 86 11.98 -3.45 3.37
CA VAL A 86 11.11 -3.39 4.55
C VAL A 86 10.33 -4.69 4.68
N HIS A 87 10.39 -5.28 5.87
CA HIS A 87 9.56 -6.41 6.25
C HIS A 87 8.31 -5.87 6.94
N LEU A 88 7.15 -6.30 6.47
CA LEU A 88 5.86 -6.06 7.11
C LEU A 88 5.39 -7.34 7.78
N THR A 89 4.80 -7.21 8.97
CA THR A 89 4.12 -8.32 9.63
C THR A 89 2.80 -7.88 10.23
N GLY A 90 1.89 -8.85 10.34
CA GLY A 90 0.53 -8.65 10.79
C GLY A 90 -0.20 -9.98 10.84
N TYR A 91 -1.52 -9.91 10.86
CA TYR A 91 -2.36 -11.08 10.76
C TYR A 91 -3.74 -10.72 10.20
N PHE A 92 -4.38 -11.70 9.59
CA PHE A 92 -5.79 -11.60 9.24
C PHE A 92 -6.66 -11.93 10.44
N GLU A 93 -7.64 -11.06 10.69
CA GLU A 93 -8.69 -11.32 11.66
C GLU A 93 -9.58 -12.49 11.20
N PRO A 94 -10.10 -13.31 12.12
CA PRO A 94 -11.08 -14.33 11.77
C PRO A 94 -12.32 -13.63 11.20
N THR A 95 -12.77 -14.09 10.04
CA THR A 95 -14.08 -13.72 9.55
C THR A 95 -15.11 -14.45 10.38
N VAL A 96 -15.86 -13.73 11.21
CA VAL A 96 -17.12 -14.24 11.75
C VAL A 96 -18.09 -14.36 10.58
N ARG A 97 -17.98 -15.48 9.86
CA ARG A 97 -19.08 -15.90 9.02
C ARG A 97 -20.19 -16.28 9.99
N GLU A 98 -21.20 -15.43 10.07
CA GLU A 98 -22.48 -15.75 10.70
C GLU A 98 -23.11 -16.89 9.91
N ASP A 99 -22.62 -18.12 10.09
CA ASP A 99 -23.47 -19.30 9.92
C ASP A 99 -24.38 -19.30 11.15
N SER A 100 -25.48 -18.56 10.99
CA SER A 100 -26.50 -18.35 12.00
C SER A 100 -27.30 -19.62 12.22
N GLU A 101 -26.75 -20.62 12.91
CA GLU A 101 -27.51 -21.71 13.53
C GLU A 101 -26.77 -22.27 14.76
N ASP A 102 -26.65 -21.48 15.84
CA ASP A 102 -26.78 -22.07 17.18
C ASP A 102 -27.23 -21.00 18.20
N GLU A 103 -28.47 -21.14 18.65
CA GLU A 103 -29.05 -20.41 19.78
C GLU A 103 -28.28 -20.74 21.06
N ALA A 104 -27.38 -19.85 21.48
CA ALA A 104 -26.85 -19.87 22.84
C ALA A 104 -27.31 -18.62 23.60
N GLU A 105 -28.24 -18.86 24.53
CA GLU A 105 -28.99 -17.92 25.36
C GLU A 105 -28.16 -16.78 25.99
N PRO A 106 -28.76 -15.58 26.21
CA PRO A 106 -28.09 -14.50 26.91
C PRO A 106 -28.09 -14.76 28.42
N ARG A 107 -26.90 -15.00 28.99
CA ARG A 107 -26.72 -14.99 30.45
C ARG A 107 -26.87 -13.57 30.99
N ALA A 108 -28.07 -13.26 31.47
CA ALA A 108 -28.30 -12.15 32.36
C ALA A 108 -27.63 -12.43 33.72
N ALA A 109 -26.70 -11.56 34.13
CA ALA A 109 -26.43 -11.31 35.54
C ALA A 109 -25.99 -9.86 35.72
N GLN A 110 -26.90 -9.10 36.33
CA GLN A 110 -26.79 -7.69 36.65
C GLN A 110 -25.82 -7.43 37.82
N ALA A 111 -25.51 -6.14 37.96
CA ALA A 111 -25.21 -5.41 39.19
C ALA A 111 -23.74 -5.39 39.67
N SER A 112 -23.11 -4.22 39.60
CA SER A 112 -23.29 -3.21 40.65
C SER A 112 -22.56 -1.89 40.35
N LYS A 113 -23.32 -0.78 40.38
CA LYS A 113 -22.81 0.57 40.56
C LYS A 113 -22.27 0.73 41.99
N LYS A 114 -21.12 1.38 42.17
CA LYS A 114 -20.99 2.50 43.12
C LYS A 114 -19.72 3.32 42.87
N GLN A 115 -19.94 4.60 42.59
CA GLN A 115 -18.95 5.66 42.66
C GLN A 115 -18.85 6.21 44.10
N ALA A 116 -17.70 6.84 44.33
CA ALA A 116 -17.41 7.93 45.27
C ALA A 116 -17.18 7.58 46.74
N GLU A 117 -15.93 7.78 47.19
CA GLU A 117 -15.67 8.73 48.26
C GLU A 117 -14.31 9.42 48.06
N VAL A 118 -14.29 10.69 48.41
CA VAL A 118 -13.26 11.71 48.22
C VAL A 118 -12.41 11.75 49.49
N GLN A 119 -11.09 11.92 49.39
CA GLN A 119 -10.38 12.60 50.48
C GLN A 119 -9.20 13.43 49.97
N ASP A 120 -9.35 14.70 50.30
CA ASP A 120 -8.49 15.86 50.15
C ASP A 120 -7.28 15.77 51.10
N THR A 121 -6.10 16.22 50.68
CA THR A 121 -5.22 17.18 51.41
C THR A 121 -3.85 17.35 50.70
N PRO A 122 -3.13 18.48 50.92
CA PRO A 122 -2.60 19.26 49.81
C PRO A 122 -1.06 19.43 49.76
N ALA A 123 -0.65 19.98 48.61
CA ALA A 123 0.44 20.92 48.38
C ALA A 123 1.91 20.46 48.49
N LYS A 124 2.58 20.45 47.33
CA LYS A 124 3.84 21.21 47.19
C LYS A 124 3.97 21.77 45.77
N ALA A 125 3.94 23.10 45.70
CA ALA A 125 4.22 23.90 44.53
C ALA A 125 5.69 23.81 44.13
N VAL A 126 5.99 23.74 42.83
CA VAL A 126 7.06 24.52 42.20
C VAL A 126 6.61 24.94 40.80
N LYS A 127 6.86 26.23 40.54
CA LYS A 127 6.57 27.04 39.36
C LYS A 127 7.27 26.60 38.07
N GLY A 128 6.67 26.98 36.96
CA GLY A 128 7.31 27.20 35.65
C GLY A 128 6.32 26.81 34.55
N GLY A 129 5.55 27.70 33.95
CA GLY A 129 6.01 28.89 33.24
C GLY A 129 5.65 28.66 31.78
N GLY A 130 4.44 29.09 31.40
CA GLY A 130 3.82 28.83 30.10
C GLY A 130 4.56 29.48 28.93
N ASP A 131 4.63 28.70 27.87
CA ASP A 131 4.41 29.00 26.46
C ASP A 131 4.22 30.48 26.06
N ASN A 132 5.05 30.95 25.12
CA ASN A 132 4.65 31.25 23.74
C ASN A 132 5.69 32.21 23.11
N PRO A 133 6.16 31.94 21.88
CA PRO A 133 6.04 33.02 20.90
C PRO A 133 5.60 32.51 19.51
N GLN A 134 4.35 32.84 19.17
CA GLN A 134 3.94 33.59 17.98
C GLN A 134 4.90 33.49 16.78
N ARG A 135 4.60 32.57 15.85
CA ARG A 135 5.15 32.63 14.48
C ARG A 135 4.15 33.31 13.56
N SER A 136 4.51 34.52 13.19
CA SER A 136 3.93 35.32 12.12
C SER A 136 4.07 34.65 10.76
N ALA A 137 3.04 34.84 9.94
CA ALA A 137 3.02 34.62 8.50
C ALA A 137 4.19 35.33 7.78
N SER A 138 4.62 34.76 6.65
CA SER A 138 4.67 35.43 5.33
C SER A 138 5.43 34.60 4.28
N ASP A 139 4.94 34.74 3.03
CA ASP A 139 5.59 34.51 1.73
C ASP A 139 5.68 33.09 1.10
N ALA A 140 4.72 32.82 0.21
CA ALA A 140 4.96 32.27 -1.14
C ALA A 140 5.59 33.37 -2.04
N PRO A 141 6.19 33.15 -3.26
CA PRO A 141 5.93 32.12 -4.29
C PRO A 141 7.21 31.75 -5.11
N PRO A 142 7.22 31.33 -6.41
CA PRO A 142 6.26 30.61 -7.25
C PRO A 142 6.83 29.33 -7.90
N ALA A 143 5.91 28.57 -8.49
CA ALA A 143 6.12 27.42 -9.38
C ALA A 143 7.12 27.66 -10.53
N LYS A 144 8.01 26.68 -10.75
CA LYS A 144 8.64 26.44 -12.06
C LYS A 144 8.26 25.06 -12.56
N LYS A 145 7.51 25.06 -13.67
CA LYS A 145 7.31 23.93 -14.57
C LYS A 145 8.68 23.43 -15.03
N ALA A 146 9.04 22.21 -14.68
CA ALA A 146 10.14 21.49 -15.31
C ALA A 146 9.60 20.16 -15.81
N LYS A 147 9.57 20.07 -17.14
CA LYS A 147 9.30 18.91 -17.97
C LYS A 147 10.24 17.77 -17.57
N VAL A 148 9.74 16.73 -16.90
CA VAL A 148 10.51 15.51 -16.65
C VAL A 148 10.10 14.46 -17.67
N ALA A 149 11.05 14.12 -18.52
CA ALA A 149 10.99 13.02 -19.45
C ALA A 149 10.59 11.73 -18.71
N ALA A 150 9.58 11.04 -19.25
CA ALA A 150 9.03 9.82 -18.70
C ALA A 150 10.07 8.68 -18.69
N ALA A 151 10.85 8.59 -17.61
CA ALA A 151 11.48 7.36 -17.19
C ALA A 151 10.37 6.36 -16.84
N VAL A 152 10.51 5.13 -17.34
CA VAL A 152 9.49 4.09 -17.27
C VAL A 152 9.41 3.57 -15.84
N GLU A 153 8.38 3.97 -15.09
CA GLU A 153 8.03 3.32 -13.82
C GLU A 153 7.52 1.91 -14.09
N GLU A 154 8.29 0.89 -13.69
CA GLU A 154 7.88 -0.52 -13.65
C GLU A 154 6.98 -0.80 -12.42
N GLY A 155 5.84 -0.11 -12.36
CA GLY A 155 4.70 -0.51 -11.52
C GLY A 155 3.54 -0.99 -12.40
N PRO A 156 2.51 -1.67 -11.83
CA PRO A 156 1.33 -2.07 -12.58
C PRO A 156 0.61 -0.82 -13.15
N GLN A 157 0.83 -0.53 -14.43
CA GLN A 157 0.14 0.57 -15.08
C GLN A 157 -1.31 0.14 -15.33
N ARG A 158 -2.27 0.98 -14.96
CA ARG A 158 -3.70 0.80 -15.27
C ARG A 158 -4.10 1.84 -16.33
N PRO A 159 -4.01 1.50 -17.62
CA PRO A 159 -4.41 2.41 -18.70
C PRO A 159 -5.90 2.75 -18.60
N ALA A 160 -6.29 3.96 -19.00
CA ALA A 160 -7.69 4.39 -18.91
C ALA A 160 -8.59 3.70 -19.95
N ASP A 161 -8.04 3.40 -21.13
CA ASP A 161 -8.77 2.86 -22.27
C ASP A 161 -7.95 1.86 -23.10
N GLU A 162 -8.57 1.31 -24.14
CA GLU A 162 -7.96 0.36 -25.07
C GLU A 162 -6.73 0.92 -25.80
N ALA A 163 -6.76 2.18 -26.21
CA ALA A 163 -5.68 2.82 -26.93
C ALA A 163 -4.46 3.04 -26.02
N ALA A 164 -4.69 3.47 -24.79
CA ALA A 164 -3.68 3.62 -23.76
C ALA A 164 -3.07 2.25 -23.40
N TYR A 165 -3.88 1.19 -23.32
CA TYR A 165 -3.39 -0.17 -23.07
C TYR A 165 -2.44 -0.66 -24.16
N VAL A 166 -2.80 -0.42 -25.44
CA VAL A 166 -1.94 -0.78 -26.58
C VAL A 166 -0.68 0.09 -26.64
N ALA A 167 -0.77 1.38 -26.31
CA ALA A 167 0.39 2.27 -26.30
C ALA A 167 1.43 1.85 -25.25
N VAL A 168 0.98 1.53 -24.03
CA VAL A 168 1.83 1.02 -22.96
C VAL A 168 2.44 -0.33 -23.33
N LEU A 169 1.63 -1.25 -23.90
CA LEU A 169 2.12 -2.55 -24.37
C LEU A 169 3.21 -2.41 -25.44
N LYS A 170 3.02 -1.53 -26.44
CA LYS A 170 4.03 -1.26 -27.47
C LYS A 170 5.30 -0.67 -26.87
N LYS A 171 5.18 0.24 -25.89
CA LYS A 171 6.33 0.82 -25.20
C LYS A 171 7.13 -0.24 -24.43
N LEU A 172 6.43 -1.13 -23.72
CA LEU A 172 7.06 -2.23 -22.98
C LEU A 172 7.72 -3.23 -23.93
N LEU A 173 7.09 -3.58 -25.05
CA LEU A 173 7.68 -4.47 -26.05
C LEU A 173 8.88 -3.84 -26.78
N ALA A 174 8.90 -2.51 -26.92
CA ALA A 174 10.05 -1.79 -27.48
C ALA A 174 11.27 -1.87 -26.54
N THR A 175 11.04 -1.88 -25.22
CA THR A 175 12.11 -2.07 -24.21
C THR A 175 12.48 -3.54 -24.05
N LYS A 176 11.48 -4.44 -23.99
CA LYS A 176 11.61 -5.88 -23.83
C LYS A 176 11.04 -6.55 -25.08
N LYS A 177 11.91 -6.92 -26.02
CA LYS A 177 11.55 -7.45 -27.36
C LYS A 177 10.48 -8.56 -27.37
N LYS A 178 10.35 -9.30 -26.27
CA LYS A 178 9.36 -10.36 -26.05
C LYS A 178 8.86 -10.32 -24.61
N LEU A 179 7.56 -10.52 -24.42
CA LEU A 179 6.93 -10.62 -23.10
C LEU A 179 5.85 -11.71 -23.12
N THR A 180 5.79 -12.53 -22.08
CA THR A 180 4.73 -13.52 -21.89
C THR A 180 3.43 -12.85 -21.44
N LEU A 181 2.29 -13.52 -21.65
CA LEU A 181 0.99 -13.05 -21.12
C LEU A 181 1.02 -12.82 -19.61
N ALA A 182 1.73 -13.69 -18.87
CA ALA A 182 1.85 -13.58 -17.42
C ALA A 182 2.60 -12.29 -17.03
N GLU A 183 3.74 -12.02 -17.66
CA GLU A 183 4.52 -10.79 -17.42
C GLU A 183 3.70 -9.54 -17.77
N ILE A 184 2.93 -9.57 -18.84
CA ILE A 184 2.06 -8.45 -19.22
C ILE A 184 0.98 -8.21 -18.17
N ASN A 185 0.35 -9.26 -17.64
CA ASN A 185 -0.68 -9.12 -16.60
C ASN A 185 -0.11 -8.62 -15.26
N THR A 186 1.15 -8.91 -14.97
CA THR A 186 1.85 -8.38 -13.78
C THR A 186 2.19 -6.89 -13.94
N VAL A 187 2.51 -6.44 -15.16
CA VAL A 187 3.01 -5.07 -15.42
C VAL A 187 1.90 -4.12 -15.90
N ILE A 188 0.86 -4.62 -16.56
CA ILE A 188 -0.26 -3.82 -17.06
C ILE A 188 -1.58 -4.46 -16.62
N VAL A 189 -2.33 -3.75 -15.79
CA VAL A 189 -3.67 -4.17 -15.42
C VAL A 189 -4.61 -3.89 -16.59
N LYS A 190 -5.23 -4.96 -17.12
CA LYS A 190 -6.18 -4.84 -18.23
C LYS A 190 -7.43 -4.07 -17.78
N PRO A 191 -7.81 -2.96 -18.45
CA PRO A 191 -9.00 -2.19 -18.11
C PRO A 191 -10.29 -2.96 -18.41
N ALA A 192 -11.36 -2.66 -17.69
CA ALA A 192 -12.70 -3.16 -18.00
C ALA A 192 -13.13 -2.65 -19.40
N GLY A 193 -13.60 -3.55 -20.27
CA GLY A 193 -13.98 -3.22 -21.65
C GLY A 193 -12.90 -3.48 -22.71
N VAL A 194 -11.63 -3.69 -22.30
CA VAL A 194 -10.57 -4.04 -23.25
C VAL A 194 -10.64 -5.53 -23.66
N PRO A 195 -10.71 -5.84 -24.97
CA PRO A 195 -10.76 -7.21 -25.46
C PRO A 195 -9.54 -8.05 -25.05
N LYS A 196 -9.66 -9.39 -25.13
CA LYS A 196 -8.52 -10.29 -24.92
C LYS A 196 -7.37 -9.94 -25.87
N LEU A 197 -6.13 -10.18 -25.44
CA LEU A 197 -4.93 -9.84 -26.21
C LEU A 197 -4.93 -10.45 -27.63
N LYS A 198 -5.45 -11.68 -27.77
CA LYS A 198 -5.66 -12.34 -29.07
C LYS A 198 -6.53 -11.53 -30.04
N ASN A 199 -7.49 -10.77 -29.54
CA ASN A 199 -8.36 -9.90 -30.33
C ASN A 199 -7.71 -8.54 -30.58
N LEU A 200 -6.97 -8.01 -29.61
CA LEU A 200 -6.19 -6.78 -29.75
C LEU A 200 -5.13 -6.89 -30.85
N VAL A 201 -4.42 -8.01 -30.90
CA VAL A 201 -3.39 -8.25 -31.92
C VAL A 201 -3.97 -8.38 -33.33
N LYS A 202 -5.20 -8.85 -33.46
CA LYS A 202 -5.93 -8.82 -34.75
C LYS A 202 -6.38 -7.40 -35.14
N LYS A 203 -6.69 -6.56 -34.14
CA LYS A 203 -7.20 -5.20 -34.34
C LYS A 203 -6.09 -4.17 -34.59
N TYR A 204 -4.93 -4.33 -33.94
CA TYR A 204 -3.80 -3.40 -34.01
C TYR A 204 -2.62 -4.00 -34.78
N LYS A 205 -2.27 -3.36 -35.90
CA LYS A 205 -1.07 -3.69 -36.66
C LYS A 205 0.20 -3.44 -35.81
N GLY A 206 1.19 -4.32 -35.97
CA GLY A 206 2.50 -4.23 -35.29
C GLY A 206 2.60 -5.01 -33.97
N LEU A 207 1.64 -5.87 -33.64
CA LEU A 207 1.74 -6.83 -32.53
C LEU A 207 1.63 -8.25 -33.08
N SER A 208 2.31 -9.21 -32.47
CA SER A 208 2.15 -10.64 -32.74
C SER A 208 2.03 -11.42 -31.43
N ILE A 209 1.34 -12.56 -31.46
CA ILE A 209 1.28 -13.51 -30.35
C ILE A 209 1.59 -14.90 -30.89
N GLU A 210 2.68 -15.49 -30.40
CA GLU A 210 3.12 -16.86 -30.70
C GLU A 210 3.37 -17.58 -29.37
N ASP A 211 2.77 -18.76 -29.18
CA ASP A 211 2.94 -19.61 -27.98
C ASP A 211 2.75 -18.89 -26.63
N GLY A 212 1.85 -17.90 -26.57
CA GLY A 212 1.59 -17.12 -25.35
C GLY A 212 2.63 -16.03 -25.06
N VAL A 213 3.56 -15.82 -25.98
CA VAL A 213 4.53 -14.73 -26.00
C VAL A 213 4.06 -13.66 -26.99
N VAL A 214 4.15 -12.42 -26.56
CA VAL A 214 3.76 -11.24 -27.33
C VAL A 214 5.03 -10.52 -27.78
N THR A 215 5.06 -10.15 -29.05
CA THR A 215 6.19 -9.45 -29.68
C THR A 215 5.69 -8.28 -30.52
N LEU A 216 6.58 -7.32 -30.81
CA LEU A 216 6.32 -6.34 -31.86
C LEU A 216 6.49 -7.05 -33.21
N ALA A 217 5.44 -7.05 -34.02
CA ALA A 217 5.53 -7.51 -35.40
C ALA A 217 6.27 -6.44 -36.22
N ALA A 218 7.24 -6.89 -37.04
CA ALA A 218 7.94 -6.04 -38.00
C ALA A 218 7.01 -5.56 -39.13
#